data_AF-A0A357SY55-F1
#
_entry.id   AF-A0A357SY55-F1
#
_cell.length_a   1.000
_cell.length_b   1.000
_cell.length_c   1.000
_cell.angle_alpha   90.00
_cell.angle_beta   90.00
_cell.angle_gamma   90.00
#
_symmetry.space_group_name_H-M   'P 1'
#
loop_
_entity.id
_entity.type
_entity.pdbx_description
1 polymer ?
#
loop_
_entity_poly.entity_id
_entity_poly.type
_entity_poly.pdbx_seq_one_letter_code
_entity_poly.pdbx_strand_id
1 'polypeptide(L)'
;MKTLLEKSLVLGLGTLSLTREKAEKFLKELEERGEVTTTEAKKLLGDLMEKGEQEKAALKETIQHQIGEVMKTLGYIRKEEYHTLEQRVNELEARLGNPTE
;
A
#
# COMPACT_ATOMS: atom_id res chain seq x y z
N MET A 1 -19.67 5.39 -20.57
CA MET A 1 -18.95 4.36 -21.36
C MET A 1 -17.49 4.21 -20.93
N LYS A 2 -16.67 5.29 -20.85
CA LYS A 2 -15.28 5.23 -20.33
C LYS A 2 -15.14 4.47 -18.99
N THR A 3 -16.03 4.74 -18.03
CA THR A 3 -16.06 4.08 -16.71
C THR A 3 -16.43 2.60 -16.75
N LEU A 4 -17.15 2.12 -17.77
CA LEU A 4 -17.48 0.69 -17.91
C LEU A 4 -16.30 -0.09 -18.48
N LEU A 5 -15.53 0.54 -19.38
CA LEU A 5 -14.32 -0.03 -19.97
C LEU A 5 -13.17 -0.08 -18.94
N GLU A 6 -13.01 0.98 -18.14
CA GLU A 6 -12.09 0.99 -16.99
C GLU A 6 -12.45 -0.09 -15.98
N LYS A 7 -13.75 -0.23 -15.66
CA LYS A 7 -14.22 -1.26 -14.71
C LYS A 7 -14.07 -2.68 -15.27
N SER A 8 -14.32 -2.91 -16.55
CA SER A 8 -14.16 -4.23 -17.15
C SER A 8 -12.68 -4.64 -17.27
N LEU A 9 -11.77 -3.69 -17.50
CA LEU A 9 -10.33 -3.93 -17.49
C LEU A 9 -9.84 -4.40 -16.11
N VAL A 10 -10.29 -3.70 -15.06
CA VAL A 10 -9.94 -4.02 -13.66
C VAL A 10 -10.51 -5.38 -13.24
N LEU A 11 -11.69 -5.75 -13.74
CA LEU A 11 -12.33 -7.04 -13.46
C LEU A 11 -11.72 -8.21 -14.25
N GLY A 12 -11.30 -7.99 -15.51
CA GLY A 12 -10.74 -9.03 -16.38
C GLY A 12 -9.28 -9.39 -16.06
N LEU A 13 -8.51 -8.45 -15.52
CA LEU A 13 -7.13 -8.68 -15.09
C LEU A 13 -7.02 -9.01 -13.60
N GLY A 14 -8.08 -8.75 -12.84
CA GLY A 14 -8.03 -8.72 -11.39
C GLY A 14 -7.23 -7.51 -10.89
N THR A 15 -7.64 -6.96 -9.75
CA THR A 15 -7.00 -5.79 -9.11
C THR A 15 -5.53 -6.01 -8.73
N LEU A 16 -5.06 -7.27 -8.70
CA LEU A 16 -3.68 -7.62 -8.35
C LEU A 16 -2.76 -7.90 -9.56
N SER A 17 -3.29 -8.07 -10.78
CA SER A 17 -2.48 -8.38 -11.98
C SER A 17 -2.34 -7.21 -12.95
N LEU A 18 -2.88 -6.04 -12.61
CA LEU A 18 -2.78 -4.84 -13.45
C LEU A 18 -1.35 -4.28 -13.37
N THR A 19 -0.50 -4.64 -14.33
CA THR A 19 0.85 -4.09 -14.46
C THR A 19 0.86 -2.96 -15.50
N ARG A 20 1.85 -2.06 -15.41
CA ARG A 20 2.07 -1.00 -16.41
C ARG A 20 2.09 -1.57 -17.83
N GLU A 21 2.80 -2.68 -18.04
CA GLU A 21 2.87 -3.38 -19.33
C GLU A 21 1.51 -3.84 -19.86
N LYS A 22 0.65 -4.39 -19.00
CA LYS A 22 -0.69 -4.80 -19.41
C LYS A 22 -1.61 -3.62 -19.71
N ALA A 23 -1.50 -2.55 -18.92
CA ALA A 23 -2.24 -1.31 -19.17
C ALA A 23 -1.81 -0.64 -20.48
N GLU A 24 -0.50 -0.56 -20.75
CA GLU A 24 0.06 -0.06 -22.00
C GLU A 24 -0.42 -0.88 -23.20
N LYS A 25 -0.36 -2.22 -23.10
CA LYS A 25 -0.82 -3.11 -24.17
C LYS A 25 -2.30 -2.91 -24.47
N PHE A 26 -3.14 -2.83 -23.44
CA PHE A 26 -4.58 -2.61 -23.61
C PHE A 26 -4.89 -1.25 -24.24
N LEU A 27 -4.24 -0.18 -23.76
CA LEU A 27 -4.44 1.16 -24.32
C LEU A 27 -3.95 1.23 -25.78
N LYS A 28 -2.89 0.51 -26.13
CA LYS A 28 -2.42 0.37 -27.51
C LYS A 28 -3.44 -0.37 -28.39
N GLU A 29 -4.08 -1.43 -27.90
CA GLU A 29 -5.15 -2.12 -28.63
C GLU A 29 -6.37 -1.20 -28.87
N LEU A 30 -6.69 -0.32 -27.92
CA LEU A 30 -7.75 0.69 -28.10
C LEU A 30 -7.37 1.79 -29.10
N GLU A 31 -6.10 2.17 -29.13
CA GLU A 31 -5.56 3.11 -30.12
C GLU A 31 -5.61 2.50 -31.54
N GLU A 32 -5.19 1.24 -31.69
CA GLU A 32 -5.23 0.51 -32.96
C GLU A 32 -6.67 0.33 -33.49
N ARG A 33 -7.66 0.21 -32.59
CA ARG A 33 -9.09 0.15 -32.93
C ARG A 33 -9.69 1.53 -33.24
N GLY A 34 -8.94 2.62 -33.05
CA GLY A 34 -9.42 3.99 -33.22
C GLY A 34 -10.41 4.44 -32.14
N GLU A 35 -10.52 3.71 -31.03
CA GLU A 35 -11.43 4.03 -29.91
C GLU A 35 -10.86 5.15 -29.02
N VAL A 36 -9.54 5.32 -29.01
CA VAL A 36 -8.82 6.29 -28.19
C VAL A 36 -7.67 6.88 -28.99
N THR A 37 -7.43 8.19 -28.86
CA THR A 37 -6.27 8.83 -29.50
C THR A 37 -4.97 8.53 -28.74
N THR A 38 -3.81 8.57 -29.41
CA THR A 38 -2.49 8.40 -28.76
C THR A 38 -2.30 9.29 -27.54
N THR A 39 -2.83 10.51 -27.62
CA THR A 39 -2.75 11.51 -26.55
C THR A 39 -3.63 11.15 -25.35
N GLU A 40 -4.86 10.69 -25.60
CA GLU A 40 -5.75 10.20 -24.55
C GLU A 40 -5.24 8.91 -23.92
N ALA A 41 -4.67 7.98 -24.70
CA ALA A 41 -4.10 6.75 -24.20
C ALA A 41 -2.96 7.01 -23.19
N LYS A 42 -2.02 7.92 -23.54
CA LYS A 42 -0.94 8.33 -22.63
C LYS A 42 -1.47 8.97 -21.34
N LYS A 43 -2.51 9.80 -21.45
CA LYS A 43 -3.13 10.43 -20.28
C LYS A 43 -3.79 9.40 -19.36
N LEU A 44 -4.59 8.49 -19.94
CA LEU A 44 -5.25 7.42 -19.20
C LEU A 44 -4.26 6.52 -18.49
N LEU A 45 -3.13 6.17 -19.14
CA LEU A 45 -2.07 5.41 -18.50
C LEU A 45 -1.52 6.14 -17.27
N GLY A 46 -1.22 7.44 -17.41
CA GLY A 46 -0.72 8.27 -16.31
C GLY A 46 -1.70 8.29 -15.13
N ASP A 47 -2.96 8.64 -15.40
CA ASP A 47 -4.01 8.73 -14.39
C ASP A 47 -4.24 7.37 -13.67
N LEU A 48 -4.17 6.27 -14.41
CA LEU A 48 -4.32 4.91 -13.87
C LEU A 48 -3.16 4.51 -12.97
N MET A 49 -1.92 4.85 -13.36
CA MET A 49 -0.72 4.57 -12.57
C MET A 49 -0.69 5.41 -11.29
N GLU A 50 -1.03 6.69 -11.38
CA GLU A 50 -1.06 7.59 -10.22
C GLU A 50 -2.11 7.14 -9.19
N LYS A 51 -3.33 6.85 -9.65
CA LYS A 51 -4.38 6.30 -8.77
C LYS A 51 -3.98 4.95 -8.19
N GLY A 52 -3.35 4.09 -8.98
CA GLY A 52 -2.86 2.79 -8.52
C GLY A 52 -1.86 2.91 -7.37
N GLU A 53 -0.91 3.84 -7.46
CA GLU A 53 0.06 4.09 -6.38
C GLU A 53 -0.60 4.68 -5.12
N GLN A 54 -1.56 5.60 -5.28
CA GLN A 54 -2.31 6.17 -4.16
C GLN A 54 -3.13 5.10 -3.42
N GLU A 55 -3.89 4.28 -4.14
CA GLU A 55 -4.69 3.18 -3.58
C GLU A 55 -3.81 2.13 -2.91
N LYS A 56 -2.65 1.81 -3.50
CA LYS A 56 -1.67 0.89 -2.91
C LYS A 56 -1.11 1.42 -1.59
N ALA A 57 -0.81 2.71 -1.51
CA ALA A 57 -0.34 3.35 -0.28
C ALA A 57 -1.41 3.32 0.82
N ALA A 58 -2.66 3.70 0.50
CA ALA A 58 -3.78 3.67 1.44
C ALA A 58 -4.07 2.24 1.94
N LEU A 59 -4.03 1.24 1.04
CA LEU A 59 -4.18 -0.16 1.39
C LEU A 59 -3.07 -0.65 2.31
N LYS A 60 -1.81 -0.28 2.02
CA LYS A 60 -0.66 -0.63 2.86
C LYS A 60 -0.82 -0.06 4.27
N GLU A 61 -1.22 1.20 4.39
CA GLU A 61 -1.46 1.85 5.68
C GLU A 61 -2.57 1.14 6.46
N THR A 62 -3.69 0.84 5.79
CA THR A 62 -4.81 0.10 6.37
C THR A 62 -4.38 -1.27 6.90
N ILE A 63 -3.60 -2.02 6.11
CA ILE A 63 -3.08 -3.32 6.50
C ILE A 63 -2.13 -3.18 7.70
N GLN A 64 -1.20 -2.22 7.68
CA GLN A 64 -0.26 -1.98 8.78
C GLN A 64 -0.99 -1.62 10.07
N HIS A 65 -2.02 -0.78 9.98
CA HIS A 65 -2.87 -0.42 11.12
C HIS A 65 -3.60 -1.66 11.67
N GLN A 66 -4.28 -2.41 10.80
CA GLN A 66 -5.05 -3.60 11.21
C GLN A 66 -4.16 -4.66 11.86
N ILE A 67 -2.98 -4.92 11.29
CA ILE A 67 -2.00 -5.83 11.87
C ILE A 67 -1.51 -5.31 13.23
N GLY A 68 -1.25 -4.00 13.35
CA GLY A 68 -0.86 -3.37 14.60
C GLY A 68 -1.91 -3.57 15.71
N GLU A 69 -3.20 -3.39 15.39
CA GLU A 69 -4.30 -3.60 16.34
C GLU A 69 -4.45 -5.06 16.75
N VAL A 70 -4.30 -5.99 15.80
CA VAL A 70 -4.30 -7.44 16.11
C VAL A 70 -3.13 -7.81 17.01
N MET A 71 -1.92 -7.30 16.73
CA MET A 71 -0.74 -7.55 17.56
C MET A 71 -0.94 -7.04 19.00
N LYS A 72 -1.48 -5.83 19.17
CA LYS A 72 -1.83 -5.31 20.50
C LYS A 72 -2.85 -6.19 21.23
N THR A 73 -3.90 -6.64 20.53
CA THR A 73 -4.96 -7.49 21.10
C THR A 73 -4.40 -8.83 21.58
N LEU A 74 -3.41 -9.38 20.87
CA LEU A 74 -2.72 -10.63 21.24
C LEU A 74 -1.63 -10.43 22.31
N GLY A 75 -1.44 -9.21 22.82
CA GLY A 75 -0.45 -8.90 23.85
C GLY A 75 0.97 -8.70 23.32
N TYR A 76 1.17 -8.61 22.00
CA TYR A 76 2.47 -8.27 21.42
C TYR A 76 2.70 -6.76 21.50
N ILE A 77 3.80 -6.37 22.15
CA ILE A 77 4.30 -5.01 22.18
C ILE A 77 5.31 -4.78 21.06
N ARG A 78 5.41 -3.54 20.57
CA ARG A 78 6.45 -3.20 19.58
C ARG A 78 7.82 -3.20 20.26
N LYS A 79 8.87 -3.46 19.48
CA LYS A 79 10.25 -3.51 20.00
C LYS A 79 10.68 -2.17 20.60
N GLU A 80 10.19 -1.07 20.03
CA GLU A 80 10.47 0.29 20.50
C GLU A 80 9.82 0.55 21.87
N GLU A 81 8.60 0.05 22.09
CA GLU A 81 7.89 0.15 23.36
C GLU A 81 8.61 -0.67 24.44
N TYR A 82 9.11 -1.86 24.08
CA TYR A 82 9.94 -2.68 24.96
C TYR A 82 11.23 -1.97 25.37
N HIS A 83 12.01 -1.43 24.41
CA HIS A 83 13.25 -0.71 24.74
C HIS A 83 13.00 0.55 25.57
N THR A 84 11.89 1.24 25.33
CA THR A 84 11.49 2.39 26.16
C THR A 84 11.22 1.94 27.61
N LEU A 85 10.58 0.80 27.80
CA LEU A 85 10.36 0.22 29.13
C LEU A 85 11.67 -0.21 29.78
N GLU A 86 12.54 -0.90 29.03
CA GLU A 86 13.87 -1.34 29.47
C GLU A 86 14.74 -0.17 29.93
N GLN A 87 14.79 0.92 29.17
CA GLN A 87 15.49 2.14 29.57
C GLN A 87 14.94 2.73 30.87
N ARG A 88 13.61 2.81 31.00
CA ARG A 88 12.98 3.29 32.24
C ARG A 88 13.27 2.40 33.44
N VAL A 89 13.32 1.08 33.24
CA VAL A 89 13.71 0.12 34.28
C VAL A 89 15.15 0.35 34.69
N ASN A 90 16.09 0.43 33.74
CA ASN A 90 17.50 0.69 34.02
C ASN A 90 17.71 2.01 34.78
N GLU A 91 16.98 3.07 34.42
CA GLU A 91 17.04 4.35 35.16
C GLU A 91 16.54 4.22 36.60
N LEU A 92 15.48 3.45 36.82
CA LEU A 92 14.94 3.21 38.16
C LEU A 92 15.89 2.35 39.00
N GLU A 93 16.46 1.30 38.41
CA GLU A 93 17.46 0.43 39.03
C GLU A 93 18.71 1.21 39.43
N ALA A 94 19.21 2.08 38.55
CA ALA A 94 20.33 2.97 38.84
C ALA A 94 20.03 3.94 40.00
N ARG A 95 18.80 4.46 40.09
CA ARG A 95 18.37 5.36 41.20
C ARG A 95 18.21 4.63 42.52
N LEU A 96 17.82 3.36 42.49
CA LEU A 96 17.65 2.52 43.67
C LEU A 96 18.96 1.89 44.14
N GLY A 97 20.06 2.07 43.38
CA GLY A 97 21.36 1.50 43.71
C GLY A 97 21.40 -0.02 43.57
N ASN A 98 20.50 -0.61 42.79
CA ASN A 98 20.47 -2.04 42.45
C ASN A 98 20.96 -2.20 41.01
N PRO A 99 22.27 -2.18 40.73
CA PRO A 99 22.75 -2.49 39.40
C PRO A 99 22.47 -3.96 39.11
N THR A 100 21.74 -4.21 38.02
CA THR A 100 21.58 -5.52 37.39
C THR A 100 22.96 -6.01 36.94
N GLU A 101 23.41 -7.16 37.47
CA GLU A 101 24.51 -7.96 36.90
C GLU A 101 24.10 -8.62 35.58
#